data_AF-A0A9E3KZE7-F1
#
_entry.id   AF-A0A9E3KZE7-F1
#
_cell.length_a   1.000
_cell.length_b   1.000
_cell.length_c   1.000
_cell.angle_alpha   90.00
_cell.angle_beta   90.00
_cell.angle_gamma   90.00
#
_symmetry.space_group_name_H-M   'P 1'
#
loop_
_entity.id
_entity.type
_entity.pdbx_description
1 polymer ?
#
loop_
_entity_poly.entity_id
_entity_poly.type
_entity_poly.pdbx_seq_one_letter_code
_entity_poly.pdbx_strand_id
1 'polypeptide(L)' 'MLERVSTWPEEVQEEFVRSVADIENKHFGPYQLSDDERQAVRRGLGEMRDRRLADEAAVAAVFHRVRA' A
#
# COMPACT_ATOMS: atom_id res chain seq x y z
N MET A 1 8.26 14.08 -26.72
CA MET A 1 7.31 14.62 -25.71
C MET A 1 8.01 15.54 -24.73
N LEU A 2 9.14 15.15 -24.13
CA LEU A 2 9.92 16.03 -23.23
C LEU A 2 10.41 17.32 -23.91
N GLU A 3 10.83 17.26 -25.18
CA GLU A 3 11.17 18.45 -26.01
C GLU A 3 10.04 19.47 -26.16
N ARG A 4 8.78 19.03 -26.04
CA ARG A 4 7.62 19.92 -26.14
C ARG A 4 7.26 20.55 -24.80
N VAL A 5 7.62 19.86 -23.70
CA VAL A 5 7.46 20.38 -22.33
C VAL A 5 8.55 21.42 -22.04
N SER A 6 9.77 21.22 -22.54
CA SER A 6 10.88 22.16 -22.34
C SER A 6 10.66 23.54 -22.98
N THR A 7 9.69 23.67 -23.89
CA THR A 7 9.31 24.96 -24.49
C THR A 7 8.18 25.68 -23.74
N TRP A 8 7.64 25.09 -22.67
CA TRP A 8 6.60 25.72 -21.85
C TRP A 8 7.20 26.77 -20.90
N PRO A 9 6.38 27.69 -20.37
CA PRO A 9 6.79 28.53 -19.25
C PRO A 9 7.26 27.68 -18.06
N GLU A 10 8.26 28.17 -17.33
CA GLU A 10 8.93 27.43 -16.27
C GLU A 10 7.95 27.00 -15.17
N GLU A 11 6.98 27.85 -14.84
CA GLU A 11 5.96 27.57 -13.82
C GLU A 11 5.10 26.35 -14.21
N VAL A 12 4.81 26.20 -15.50
CA VAL A 12 4.01 25.10 -16.03
C VAL A 12 4.84 23.81 -16.09
N GLN A 13 6.15 23.91 -16.35
CA GLN A 13 7.06 22.76 -16.28
C GLN A 13 7.18 22.23 -14.86
N GLU A 14 7.29 23.12 -13.86
CA GLU A 14 7.32 22.73 -12.45
C GLU A 14 6.03 22.05 -11.99
N GLU A 15 4.87 22.55 -12.41
CA GLU A 15 3.58 21.93 -12.15
C GLU A 15 3.49 20.52 -12.75
N PHE A 16 4.00 20.35 -13.98
CA PHE A 16 4.04 19.06 -14.66
C PHE A 16 4.96 18.06 -13.92
N VAL A 17 6.16 18.47 -13.54
CA VAL A 17 7.10 17.62 -12.78
C VAL A 17 6.48 17.17 -11.46
N ARG A 18 5.81 18.09 -10.75
CA ARG A 18 5.12 17.77 -9.49
C ARG A 18 4.00 16.76 -9.68
N SER A 19 3.19 16.95 -10.71
CA SER A 19 2.10 16.04 -11.06
C SER A 19 2.60 14.63 -11.41
N VAL A 20 3.71 14.54 -12.16
CA VAL A 20 4.34 13.25 -12.48
C VAL A 20 4.86 12.57 -11.21
N ALA A 21 5.56 13.29 -10.34
CA ALA A 21 6.05 12.75 -9.07
C ALA A 21 4.92 12.24 -8.17
N ASP A 22 3.79 12.95 -8.11
CA ASP A 22 2.62 12.53 -7.33
C ASP A 22 1.96 11.27 -7.92
N ILE A 23 1.85 11.18 -9.25
CA ILE A 23 1.36 9.98 -9.94
C ILE A 23 2.29 8.81 -9.69
N GLU A 24 3.61 9.02 -9.79
CA GLU A 24 4.63 8.00 -9.53
C GLU A 24 4.56 7.50 -8.09
N ASN A 25 4.52 8.39 -7.11
CA ASN A 25 4.37 7.99 -5.71
C ASN A 25 3.07 7.23 -5.45
N LYS A 26 1.98 7.60 -6.12
CA LYS A 26 0.67 6.98 -5.91
C LYS A 26 0.51 5.65 -6.63
N HIS A 27 1.13 5.47 -7.79
CA HIS A 27 0.84 4.35 -8.69
C HIS A 27 2.03 3.44 -8.99
N PHE A 28 3.26 3.95 -8.88
CA PHE A 28 4.48 3.26 -9.31
C PHE A 28 5.53 3.12 -8.20
N GLY A 29 5.40 3.85 -7.09
CA GLY A 29 6.23 3.73 -5.90
C GLY A 29 5.90 2.48 -5.07
N PRO A 30 6.84 1.98 -4.25
CA PRO A 30 6.55 0.90 -3.31
C PRO A 30 5.41 1.32 -2.38
N TYR A 31 4.43 0.43 -2.22
CA TYR A 31 3.27 0.70 -1.38
C TYR A 31 3.70 1.06 0.06
N GLN A 32 3.35 2.27 0.47
CA GLN A 32 3.68 2.79 1.78
C GLN A 32 2.50 2.58 2.72
N LEU A 33 2.66 1.63 3.65
CA LEU A 33 1.67 1.35 4.68
C LEU A 33 1.35 2.64 5.46
N SER A 34 0.05 2.91 5.64
CA SER A 34 -0.44 3.90 6.59
C SER A 34 -0.04 3.53 8.03
N ASP A 35 -0.17 4.47 8.96
CA ASP A 35 0.16 4.21 10.37
C ASP A 35 -0.68 3.09 10.98
N ASP A 36 -1.96 3.03 10.64
CA ASP A 36 -2.88 1.99 11.11
C ASP A 36 -2.49 0.63 10.55
N GLU A 37 -2.15 0.55 9.27
CA GLU A 37 -1.68 -0.69 8.64
C GLU A 37 -0.33 -1.13 9.23
N ARG A 38 0.60 -0.20 9.45
CA ARG A 38 1.87 -0.49 10.13
C ARG A 38 1.65 -1.03 11.53
N GLN A 39 0.70 -0.46 12.28
CA GLN A 39 0.36 -0.94 13.61
C GLN A 39 -0.28 -2.33 13.57
N ALA A 40 -1.20 -2.57 12.64
CA ALA A 40 -1.84 -3.88 12.45
C ALA A 40 -0.81 -4.96 12.11
N VAL A 41 0.14 -4.69 11.22
CA VAL A 41 1.23 -5.62 10.88
C VAL A 41 2.08 -5.93 12.11
N ARG A 42 2.49 -4.91 12.89
CA ARG A 42 3.28 -5.11 14.11
C ARG A 42 2.53 -5.97 15.14
N ARG A 43 1.22 -5.74 15.31
CA ARG A 43 0.38 -6.56 16.19
C ARG A 43 0.35 -8.02 15.73
N GLY A 44 0.09 -8.25 14.45
CA GLY A 44 0.06 -9.61 13.87
C GLY A 44 1.38 -10.36 14.03
N LEU A 45 2.52 -9.66 13.84
CA LEU A 45 3.85 -10.25 14.08
C LEU A 45 4.06 -10.63 15.55
N GLY A 46 3.56 -9.82 16.48
CA GLY A 46 3.55 -10.14 17.91
C GLY A 46 2.72 -11.39 18.21
N GLU A 47 1.49 -11.45 17.71
CA GLU A 47 0.59 -12.60 17.86
C GLU A 47 1.17 -13.89 17.28
N MET A 48 1.86 -13.79 16.14
CA MET A 48 2.58 -14.92 15.54
C MET A 48 3.68 -15.44 16.46
N ARG A 49 4.51 -14.54 17.00
CA ARG A 49 5.60 -14.91 17.91
C ARG A 49 5.07 -15.55 19.19
N ASP A 50 3.95 -15.06 19.69
CA ASP A 50 3.27 -15.58 20.89
C ASP A 50 2.45 -16.85 20.61
N ARG A 51 2.42 -17.34 19.36
CA ARG A 51 1.57 -18.48 18.91
C ARG A 51 0.08 -18.29 19.23
N ARG A 52 -0.41 -17.05 19.09
CA ARG A 52 -1.82 -16.67 19.29
C ARG A 52 -2.64 -16.66 18.01
N LEU A 53 -2.04 -17.04 16.87
CA LEU A 53 -2.76 -17.22 15.62
C LEU A 53 -3.58 -18.53 15.67
N ALA A 54 -4.72 -18.53 14.97
CA ALA A 54 -5.56 -19.72 14.84
C ALA A 54 -4.80 -20.85 14.11
N ASP A 55 -5.01 -22.08 14.56
CA ASP A 55 -4.53 -23.27 13.86
C ASP A 55 -5.41 -23.61 12.64
N GLU A 56 -4.93 -24.55 11.82
CA GLU A 56 -5.63 -24.94 10.59
C GLU A 56 -7.05 -25.44 10.85
N ALA A 57 -7.27 -26.15 11.96
CA ALA A 57 -8.58 -26.68 12.33
C ALA A 57 -9.58 -25.56 12.67
N ALA A 58 -9.14 -24.57 13.46
CA ALA A 58 -9.95 -23.40 13.79
C ALA A 58 -10.29 -22.57 12.53
N VAL A 59 -9.34 -22.41 11.61
CA VAL A 59 -9.59 -21.73 10.33
C VAL A 59 -10.62 -22.51 9.49
N ALA A 60 -10.44 -23.82 9.34
CA ALA A 60 -11.35 -24.66 8.57
C ALA A 60 -12.79 -24.62 9.13
N ALA A 61 -12.94 -24.65 10.46
CA ALA A 61 -14.24 -24.56 11.12
C ALA A 61 -15.01 -23.27 10.76
N VAL A 62 -14.32 -22.13 10.68
CA VAL A 62 -14.92 -20.85 10.26
C VAL A 62 -15.41 -20.93 8.81
N PHE A 63 -14.58 -21.41 7.89
CA PHE A 63 -14.98 -21.52 6.47
C PHE A 63 -16.11 -22.52 6.24
N HIS A 64 -16.15 -23.63 6.98
CA HIS A 64 -17.27 -24.57 6.95
C HIS A 64 -18.58 -23.93 7.41
N ARG A 65 -18.54 -23.12 8.47
CA ARG A 65 -19.73 -22.41 8.98
C ARG A 65 -20.30 -21.41 7.97
N VAL A 66 -19.45 -20.72 7.20
CA VAL A 66 -19.87 -19.65 6.29
C VAL A 66 -20.30 -20.17 4.91
N ARG A 67 -19.92 -21.40 4.55
CA ARG A 67 -20.34 -22.05 3.29
C ARG A 67 -21.64 -22.86 3.39
N ALA A 68 -22.18 -23.06 4.60
CA ALA A 68 -23.45 -23.76 4.83
C ALA A 68 -24.63 -22.77 4.80
#